data_AF-A0A9X1HIP7-F1
#
_entry.id   AF-A0A9X1HIP7-F1
#
_cell.length_a   1.000
_cell.length_b   1.000
_cell.length_c   1.000
_cell.angle_alpha   90.00
_cell.angle_beta   90.00
_cell.angle_gamma   90.00
#
_symmetry.space_group_name_H-M   'P 1'
#
loop_
_entity.id
_entity.type
_entity.pdbx_description
1 polymer ?
#
loop_
_entity_poly.entity_id
_entity_poly.type
_entity_poly.pdbx_seq_one_letter_code
_entity_poly.pdbx_strand_id
1 'polypeptide(L)'
;MKRITAILLTIIFLGLTIQVHAQIPDAFREPVIKKVETSDKANFQKQFSDIIWTGMGMQGATTIDHLPTSELRARFQALYGNPTQTLEHLVNKPDFRAAECVQFEYWFVVNDSIPVMILDIDGPFTTGLVYGVASRYIDLMPGIKRTMSNKMMGVREMGEYTDYFYSPERNEWYEVSYREGQFNNRKIDRPARFPRFNF
;
A
#
# COMPACT_ATOMS: atom_id res chain seq x y z
N MET A 1 55.93 -23.95 -36.22
CA MET A 1 55.47 -22.98 -35.21
C MET A 1 54.08 -22.47 -35.58
N LYS A 2 53.10 -22.78 -34.72
CA LYS A 2 51.84 -22.06 -34.42
C LYS A 2 50.92 -21.67 -35.58
N ARG A 3 50.30 -22.67 -36.21
CA ARG A 3 48.92 -22.57 -36.73
C ARG A 3 47.95 -22.69 -35.53
N ILE A 4 47.87 -21.66 -34.68
CA ILE A 4 46.98 -21.66 -33.49
C ILE A 4 46.14 -20.36 -33.42
N THR A 5 46.27 -19.45 -34.37
CA THR A 5 45.65 -18.12 -34.27
C THR A 5 44.23 -18.01 -34.87
N ALA A 6 43.64 -19.10 -35.37
CA ALA A 6 42.36 -19.05 -36.09
C ALA A 6 41.18 -19.76 -35.39
N ILE A 7 41.38 -20.34 -34.20
CA ILE A 7 40.32 -21.09 -33.47
C ILE A 7 39.82 -20.34 -32.22
N LEU A 8 40.50 -19.27 -31.81
CA LEU A 8 40.13 -18.54 -30.58
C LEU A 8 39.05 -17.47 -30.77
N LEU A 9 38.67 -17.14 -32.02
CA LEU A 9 37.64 -16.12 -32.27
C LEU A 9 36.21 -16.68 -32.36
N THR A 10 36.03 -17.98 -32.52
CA THR A 10 34.70 -18.59 -32.66
C THR A 10 34.07 -18.98 -31.31
N ILE A 11 34.87 -19.06 -30.24
CA ILE A 11 34.38 -19.45 -28.90
C ILE A 11 33.85 -18.24 -28.11
N ILE A 12 34.25 -17.02 -28.47
CA ILE A 12 33.82 -15.80 -27.74
C ILE A 12 32.41 -15.33 -28.17
N PHE A 13 31.89 -15.80 -29.31
CA PHE A 13 30.53 -15.46 -29.77
C PHE A 13 29.43 -16.44 -29.34
N LEU A 14 29.77 -17.52 -28.62
CA LEU A 14 28.80 -18.56 -28.22
C LEU A 14 28.42 -18.52 -26.72
N GLY A 15 28.92 -17.55 -25.96
CA GLY A 15 28.71 -17.44 -24.50
C GLY A 15 27.75 -16.33 -24.05
N LEU A 16 27.19 -15.55 -24.97
CA LEU A 16 26.35 -14.39 -24.67
C LEU A 16 24.89 -14.60 -25.07
N THR A 17 24.36 -15.80 -24.83
CA THR A 17 22.92 -15.94 -24.55
C THR A 17 22.73 -15.84 -23.04
N ILE A 18 23.11 -14.68 -22.47
CA ILE A 18 22.44 -14.26 -21.24
C ILE A 18 21.01 -14.03 -21.69
N GLN A 19 20.19 -15.05 -21.48
CA GLN A 19 18.76 -14.90 -21.56
C GLN A 19 18.38 -13.93 -20.45
N VAL A 20 18.46 -12.63 -20.76
CA VAL A 20 17.65 -11.63 -20.10
C VAL A 20 16.24 -11.93 -20.58
N HIS A 21 15.65 -13.00 -20.02
CA HIS A 21 14.22 -13.10 -19.94
C HIS A 21 13.83 -11.93 -19.06
N ALA A 22 13.58 -10.77 -19.68
CA ALA A 22 12.57 -9.89 -19.16
C ALA A 22 11.32 -10.77 -19.04
N GLN A 23 11.08 -11.31 -17.84
CA GLN A 23 9.84 -11.99 -17.52
C GLN A 23 8.79 -10.91 -17.72
N ILE A 24 8.18 -10.87 -18.91
CA ILE A 24 6.88 -10.25 -19.10
C ILE A 24 6.04 -10.93 -18.03
N PRO A 25 5.58 -10.20 -16.98
CA PRO A 25 4.74 -10.81 -15.97
C PRO A 25 3.58 -11.43 -16.73
N ASP A 26 3.41 -12.74 -16.59
CA ASP A 26 2.28 -13.43 -17.18
C ASP A 26 1.02 -12.67 -16.77
N ALA A 27 0.37 -12.01 -17.73
CA ALA A 27 -0.76 -11.13 -17.48
C ALA A 27 -1.95 -11.88 -16.85
N PHE A 28 -1.90 -13.21 -16.85
CA PHE A 28 -2.89 -14.11 -16.27
C PHE A 28 -2.51 -14.65 -14.88
N ARG A 29 -1.27 -14.46 -14.42
CA ARG A 29 -0.84 -14.93 -13.09
C ARG A 29 -1.43 -14.03 -12.01
N GLU A 30 -2.09 -14.63 -11.02
CA GLU A 30 -2.61 -13.88 -9.87
C GLU A 30 -1.45 -13.16 -9.13
N PRO A 31 -1.54 -11.83 -8.95
CA PRO A 31 -0.54 -11.06 -8.21
C PRO A 31 -0.32 -11.58 -6.80
N VAL A 32 0.94 -11.77 -6.43
CA VAL A 32 1.35 -12.08 -5.05
C VAL A 32 1.53 -10.77 -4.31
N ILE A 33 0.67 -10.52 -3.32
CA ILE A 33 0.62 -9.26 -2.56
C ILE A 33 1.18 -9.52 -1.16
N LYS A 34 2.30 -8.86 -0.82
CA LYS A 34 2.96 -8.97 0.49
C LYS A 34 2.88 -7.63 1.22
N LYS A 35 2.34 -7.62 2.44
CA LYS A 35 2.32 -6.41 3.29
C LYS A 35 3.72 -6.09 3.77
N VAL A 36 4.03 -4.80 3.83
CA VAL A 36 5.23 -4.28 4.50
C VAL A 36 4.89 -4.03 5.95
N GLU A 37 5.65 -4.62 6.86
CA GLU A 37 5.48 -4.36 8.29
C GLU A 37 6.05 -3.01 8.69
N THR A 38 5.57 -2.46 9.82
CA THR A 38 6.07 -1.20 10.36
C THR A 38 7.59 -1.23 10.60
N SER A 39 8.14 -2.40 10.98
CA SER A 39 9.58 -2.62 11.13
C SER A 39 10.38 -2.53 9.81
N ASP A 40 9.75 -2.87 8.68
CA ASP A 40 10.37 -2.90 7.36
C ASP A 40 10.16 -1.60 6.56
N LYS A 41 9.45 -0.64 7.15
CA LYS A 41 9.11 0.64 6.53
C LYS A 41 10.34 1.39 5.99
N ALA A 42 11.41 1.45 6.79
CA ALA A 42 12.65 2.12 6.40
C ALA A 42 13.33 1.44 5.21
N ASN A 43 13.31 0.11 5.16
CA ASN A 43 13.85 -0.66 4.04
C ASN A 43 13.04 -0.46 2.76
N PHE A 44 11.71 -0.46 2.87
CA PHE A 44 10.82 -0.16 1.75
C PHE A 44 11.09 1.23 1.18
N GLN A 45 11.15 2.26 2.03
CA GLN A 45 11.45 3.62 1.59
C GLN A 45 12.81 3.74 0.92
N LYS A 46 13.83 3.06 1.45
CA LYS A 46 15.17 3.04 0.85
C LYS A 46 15.18 2.32 -0.50
N GLN A 47 14.50 1.19 -0.61
CA GLN A 47 14.41 0.40 -1.85
C GLN A 47 13.68 1.16 -2.96
N PHE A 48 12.70 1.97 -2.58
CA PHE A 48 11.76 2.62 -3.48
C PHE A 48 11.83 4.15 -3.40
N SER A 49 13.02 4.70 -3.14
CA SER A 49 13.25 6.15 -2.98
C SER A 49 12.93 6.95 -4.23
N ASP A 50 13.18 6.37 -5.40
CA ASP A 50 13.17 7.08 -6.69
C ASP A 50 11.85 6.85 -7.45
N ILE A 51 10.73 6.80 -6.71
CA ILE A 51 9.42 6.50 -7.28
C ILE A 51 8.60 7.74 -7.51
N ILE A 52 8.08 7.83 -8.73
CA ILE A 52 6.99 8.72 -9.07
C ILE A 52 5.69 7.99 -8.74
N TRP A 53 5.08 8.37 -7.63
CA TRP A 53 3.78 7.84 -7.20
C TRP A 53 2.65 8.42 -8.05
N THR A 54 1.68 7.57 -8.38
CA THR A 54 0.45 7.98 -9.07
C THR A 54 -0.73 7.15 -8.60
N GLY A 55 -1.93 7.74 -8.64
CA GLY A 55 -3.20 7.00 -8.54
C GLY A 55 -3.76 6.59 -9.90
N MET A 56 -3.12 6.99 -11.01
CA MET A 56 -3.55 6.59 -12.35
C MET A 56 -3.37 5.10 -12.56
N GLY A 57 -4.33 4.42 -13.19
CA GLY A 57 -4.35 2.97 -13.40
C GLY A 57 -5.31 2.23 -12.46
N MET A 58 -5.73 2.88 -11.37
CA MET A 58 -6.68 2.36 -10.38
C MET A 58 -8.14 2.76 -10.66
N GLN A 59 -8.45 3.32 -11.84
CA GLN A 59 -9.78 3.88 -12.15
C GLN A 59 -10.86 2.83 -12.44
N GLY A 60 -10.48 1.55 -12.62
CA GLY A 60 -11.46 0.47 -12.74
C GLY A 60 -12.22 0.30 -11.42
N ALA A 61 -13.55 0.51 -11.46
CA ALA A 61 -14.39 0.32 -10.29
C ALA A 61 -14.39 -1.16 -9.87
N THR A 62 -14.12 -1.42 -8.61
CA THR A 62 -14.26 -2.73 -7.97
C THR A 62 -15.18 -2.60 -6.75
N THR A 63 -15.64 -3.73 -6.20
CA THR A 63 -16.58 -3.73 -5.07
C THR A 63 -16.06 -2.92 -3.88
N ILE A 64 -14.75 -2.97 -3.62
CA ILE A 64 -14.13 -2.26 -2.49
C ILE A 64 -14.20 -0.73 -2.61
N ASP A 65 -14.40 -0.16 -3.81
CA ASP A 65 -14.53 1.30 -3.96
C ASP A 65 -15.85 1.85 -3.41
N HIS A 66 -16.83 0.98 -3.18
CA HIS A 66 -18.18 1.34 -2.73
C HIS A 66 -18.46 0.92 -1.29
N LEU A 67 -17.50 0.26 -0.63
CA LEU A 67 -17.65 -0.14 0.76
C LEU A 67 -17.25 0.99 1.71
N PRO A 68 -17.90 1.11 2.88
CA PRO A 68 -17.48 2.05 3.91
C PRO A 68 -16.02 1.84 4.29
N THR A 69 -15.27 2.93 4.46
CA THR A 69 -13.84 2.86 4.80
C THR A 69 -13.58 2.09 6.08
N SER A 70 -14.45 2.24 7.09
CA SER A 70 -14.38 1.49 8.35
C SER A 70 -14.49 -0.03 8.14
N GLU A 71 -15.31 -0.48 7.18
CA GLU A 71 -15.44 -1.89 6.82
C GLU A 71 -14.17 -2.38 6.10
N LEU A 72 -13.68 -1.60 5.14
CA LEU A 72 -12.43 -1.89 4.44
C LEU A 72 -11.28 -2.05 5.44
N ARG A 73 -11.17 -1.14 6.41
CA ARG A 73 -10.16 -1.18 7.47
C ARG A 73 -10.24 -2.45 8.31
N ALA A 74 -11.44 -2.92 8.66
CA ALA A 74 -11.63 -4.18 9.39
C ALA A 74 -11.26 -5.41 8.55
N ARG A 75 -11.57 -5.39 7.25
CA ARG A 75 -11.14 -6.45 6.30
C ARG A 75 -9.63 -6.48 6.11
N PHE A 76 -8.99 -5.31 6.01
CA PHE A 76 -7.54 -5.20 6.00
C PHE A 76 -6.92 -5.74 7.30
N GLN A 77 -7.51 -5.42 8.46
CA GLN A 77 -7.06 -5.98 9.74
C GLN A 77 -7.11 -7.51 9.75
N ALA A 78 -8.18 -8.11 9.24
CA ALA A 78 -8.32 -9.57 9.17
C ALA A 78 -7.27 -10.22 8.26
N LEU A 79 -6.98 -9.61 7.11
CA LEU A 79 -6.08 -10.18 6.10
C LEU A 79 -4.60 -9.92 6.39
N TYR A 80 -4.29 -8.75 6.95
CA TYR A 80 -2.96 -8.17 6.93
C TYR A 80 -2.53 -7.65 8.32
N GLY A 81 -3.38 -7.76 9.34
CA GLY A 81 -3.10 -7.23 10.67
C GLY A 81 -3.00 -5.71 10.66
N ASN A 82 -2.12 -5.17 11.51
CA ASN A 82 -2.01 -3.73 11.72
C ASN A 82 -1.55 -2.99 10.44
N PRO A 83 -1.92 -1.72 10.24
CA PRO A 83 -1.40 -0.88 9.17
C PRO A 83 0.13 -0.76 9.24
N THR A 84 0.76 -0.50 8.09
CA THR A 84 2.20 -0.17 8.05
C THR A 84 2.48 1.14 8.79
N GLN A 85 1.54 2.09 8.66
CA GLN A 85 1.58 3.40 9.30
C GLN A 85 0.16 3.82 9.71
N THR A 86 0.05 4.56 10.81
CA THR A 86 -1.22 5.15 11.29
C THR A 86 -1.00 6.63 11.56
N LEU A 87 -2.07 7.38 11.80
CA LEU A 87 -1.98 8.79 12.20
C LEU A 87 -1.03 8.98 13.39
N GLU A 88 -1.06 8.09 14.39
CA GLU A 88 -0.16 8.14 15.54
C GLU A 88 1.33 8.08 15.16
N HIS A 89 1.68 7.34 14.12
CA HIS A 89 3.07 7.31 13.62
C HIS A 89 3.46 8.59 12.88
N LEU A 90 2.48 9.27 12.29
CA LEU A 90 2.68 10.47 11.48
C LEU A 90 2.79 11.72 12.34
N VAL A 91 1.83 11.91 13.25
CA VAL A 91 1.74 13.05 14.16
C VAL A 91 2.98 13.23 15.02
N ASN A 92 3.72 12.15 15.28
CA ASN A 92 4.94 12.20 16.08
C ASN A 92 6.22 12.51 15.26
N LYS A 93 6.11 12.75 13.96
CA LYS A 93 7.25 13.18 13.12
C LYS A 93 7.54 14.67 13.31
N PRO A 94 8.82 15.10 13.29
CA PRO A 94 9.20 16.50 13.50
C PRO A 94 8.59 17.48 12.47
N ASP A 95 8.30 16.99 11.27
CA ASP A 95 7.88 17.75 10.10
C ASP A 95 6.43 17.47 9.67
N PHE A 96 5.64 16.83 10.54
CA PHE A 96 4.25 16.46 10.25
C PHE A 96 3.41 17.68 9.86
N ARG A 97 2.67 17.54 8.75
CA ARG A 97 1.74 18.56 8.28
C ARG A 97 0.31 18.08 8.42
N ALA A 98 -0.60 19.00 8.71
CA ALA A 98 -2.04 18.75 8.71
C ALA A 98 -2.57 18.06 7.44
N ALA A 99 -2.02 18.43 6.29
CA ALA A 99 -2.37 17.82 5.00
C ALA A 99 -1.95 16.34 4.88
N GLU A 100 -1.15 15.83 5.82
CA GLU A 100 -0.73 14.43 5.93
C GLU A 100 -1.59 13.67 6.95
N CYS A 101 -2.69 14.25 7.45
CA CYS A 101 -3.64 13.58 8.34
C CYS A 101 -4.38 12.44 7.62
N VAL A 102 -3.71 11.30 7.46
CA VAL A 102 -4.31 10.06 7.01
C VAL A 102 -4.60 9.17 8.21
N GLN A 103 -5.72 8.46 8.23
CA GLN A 103 -6.08 7.57 9.33
C GLN A 103 -5.09 6.41 9.42
N PHE A 104 -4.86 5.75 8.29
CA PHE A 104 -3.96 4.61 8.17
C PHE A 104 -3.38 4.47 6.76
N GLU A 105 -2.26 3.76 6.66
CA GLU A 105 -1.63 3.36 5.42
C GLU A 105 -1.22 1.87 5.50
N TYR A 106 -1.63 1.10 4.51
CA TYR A 106 -1.08 -0.21 4.22
C TYR A 106 -0.14 -0.13 3.02
N TRP A 107 1.09 -0.59 3.22
CA TRP A 107 2.08 -0.64 2.16
C TRP A 107 2.30 -2.09 1.74
N PHE A 108 2.52 -2.28 0.45
CA PHE A 108 2.67 -3.60 -0.15
C PHE A 108 3.82 -3.62 -1.14
N VAL A 109 4.41 -4.80 -1.27
CA VAL A 109 5.22 -5.18 -2.42
C VAL A 109 4.48 -6.28 -3.18
N VAL A 110 4.11 -6.00 -4.42
CA VAL A 110 3.43 -6.93 -5.31
C VAL A 110 4.45 -7.56 -6.26
N ASN A 111 4.38 -8.89 -6.42
CA ASN A 111 5.32 -9.67 -7.24
C ASN A 111 6.79 -9.29 -6.98
N ASP A 112 7.12 -9.08 -5.70
CA ASP A 112 8.47 -8.77 -5.18
C ASP A 112 9.13 -7.48 -5.69
N SER A 113 8.43 -6.66 -6.49
CA SER A 113 9.05 -5.52 -7.20
C SER A 113 8.16 -4.29 -7.38
N ILE A 114 6.85 -4.43 -7.23
CA ILE A 114 5.88 -3.36 -7.48
C ILE A 114 5.42 -2.79 -6.13
N PRO A 115 5.83 -1.57 -5.77
CA PRO A 115 5.38 -0.93 -4.54
C PRO A 115 3.98 -0.34 -4.72
N VAL A 116 3.12 -0.62 -3.75
CA VAL A 116 1.74 -0.14 -3.69
C VAL A 116 1.48 0.40 -2.28
N MET A 117 0.79 1.53 -2.20
CA MET A 117 0.30 2.13 -0.99
C MET A 117 -1.22 2.24 -1.07
N ILE A 118 -1.92 1.87 -0.01
CA ILE A 118 -3.36 2.04 0.13
C ILE A 118 -3.59 2.79 1.42
N LEU A 119 -4.31 3.90 1.35
CA LEU A 119 -4.41 4.83 2.46
C LEU A 119 -5.80 5.46 2.54
N ASP A 120 -6.16 5.86 3.75
CA ASP A 120 -7.41 6.55 4.05
C ASP A 120 -7.14 8.00 4.45
N ILE A 121 -7.47 8.93 3.54
CA ILE A 121 -7.31 10.37 3.76
C ILE A 121 -8.54 11.04 4.37
N ASP A 122 -9.72 10.44 4.19
CA ASP A 122 -11.01 11.07 4.52
C ASP A 122 -11.64 10.47 5.79
N GLY A 123 -11.05 9.38 6.30
CA GLY A 123 -11.44 8.75 7.54
C GLY A 123 -12.71 7.89 7.42
N PRO A 124 -13.43 7.69 8.52
CA PRO A 124 -14.54 6.73 8.61
C PRO A 124 -15.83 7.19 7.91
N PHE A 125 -15.82 8.36 7.27
CA PHE A 125 -17.02 9.04 6.77
C PHE A 125 -17.28 8.79 5.28
N THR A 126 -16.37 8.11 4.60
CA THR A 126 -16.40 7.91 3.15
C THR A 126 -16.44 6.44 2.79
N THR A 127 -16.42 6.18 1.49
CA THR A 127 -16.31 4.86 0.90
C THR A 127 -15.05 4.77 0.05
N GLY A 128 -14.51 3.57 -0.07
CA GLY A 128 -13.31 3.33 -0.85
C GLY A 128 -12.04 3.83 -0.15
N LEU A 129 -10.92 3.77 -0.87
CA LEU A 129 -9.60 4.15 -0.38
C LEU A 129 -8.80 4.82 -1.49
N VAL A 130 -7.77 5.57 -1.09
CA VAL A 130 -6.80 6.14 -2.02
C VAL A 130 -5.68 5.13 -2.27
N TYR A 131 -5.30 5.01 -3.53
CA TYR A 131 -4.25 4.10 -3.98
C TYR A 131 -3.09 4.89 -4.58
N GLY A 132 -1.88 4.58 -4.13
CA GLY A 132 -0.63 5.07 -4.70
C GLY A 132 0.19 3.90 -5.23
N VAL A 133 0.72 4.01 -6.45
CA VAL A 133 1.60 2.99 -7.03
C VAL A 133 2.61 3.68 -7.95
N ALA A 134 3.75 3.02 -8.22
CA ALA A 134 4.75 3.57 -9.11
C ALA A 134 4.22 3.68 -10.55
N SER A 135 4.37 4.87 -11.15
CA SER A 135 3.84 5.20 -12.49
C SER A 135 4.28 4.24 -13.60
N ARG A 136 5.46 3.64 -13.49
CA ARG A 136 5.95 2.64 -14.44
C ARG A 136 5.14 1.33 -14.48
N TYR A 137 4.21 1.11 -13.54
CA TYR A 137 3.39 -0.10 -13.44
C TYR A 137 1.88 0.16 -13.63
N ILE A 138 1.49 1.31 -14.20
CA ILE A 138 0.07 1.70 -14.41
C ILE A 138 -0.76 0.59 -15.05
N ASP A 139 -0.23 -0.09 -16.07
CA ASP A 139 -0.97 -1.11 -16.82
C ASP A 139 -1.26 -2.39 -16.01
N LEU A 140 -0.51 -2.64 -14.93
CA LEU A 140 -0.69 -3.80 -14.06
C LEU A 140 -1.74 -3.55 -12.97
N MET A 141 -2.08 -2.29 -12.72
CA MET A 141 -2.92 -1.87 -11.60
C MET A 141 -4.33 -2.45 -11.61
N PRO A 142 -5.06 -2.54 -12.74
CA PRO A 142 -6.40 -3.13 -12.75
C PRO A 142 -6.42 -4.58 -12.25
N GLY A 143 -5.38 -5.36 -12.59
CA GLY A 143 -5.22 -6.73 -12.12
C GLY A 143 -4.95 -6.80 -10.62
N ILE A 144 -4.04 -5.95 -10.12
CA ILE A 144 -3.71 -5.85 -8.69
C ILE A 144 -4.95 -5.47 -7.88
N LYS A 145 -5.69 -4.46 -8.32
CA LYS A 145 -6.92 -3.99 -7.64
C LYS A 145 -7.99 -5.06 -7.61
N ARG A 146 -8.20 -5.78 -8.72
CA ARG A 146 -9.17 -6.89 -8.79
C ARG A 146 -8.79 -8.00 -7.81
N THR A 147 -7.53 -8.40 -7.78
CA THR A 147 -7.04 -9.43 -6.85
C THR A 147 -7.19 -8.99 -5.40
N MET A 148 -6.82 -7.75 -5.07
CA MET A 148 -7.03 -7.21 -3.72
C MET A 148 -8.52 -7.20 -3.34
N SER A 149 -9.38 -6.70 -4.23
CA SER A 149 -10.83 -6.69 -4.03
C SER A 149 -11.36 -8.09 -3.75
N ASN A 150 -10.96 -9.10 -4.53
CA ASN A 150 -11.39 -10.48 -4.32
C ASN A 150 -10.94 -11.03 -2.95
N LYS A 151 -9.69 -10.75 -2.53
CA LYS A 151 -9.20 -11.16 -1.20
C LYS A 151 -10.02 -10.50 -0.08
N MET A 152 -10.27 -9.20 -0.17
CA MET A 152 -11.08 -8.46 0.81
C MET A 152 -12.52 -8.96 0.89
N MET A 153 -13.15 -9.24 -0.25
CA MET A 153 -14.52 -9.78 -0.27
C MET A 153 -14.59 -11.23 0.23
N GLY A 154 -13.48 -11.97 0.19
CA GLY A 154 -13.38 -13.31 0.76
C GLY A 154 -13.29 -13.35 2.29
N VAL A 155 -13.08 -12.21 2.96
CA VAL A 155 -13.03 -12.13 4.43
C VAL A 155 -14.40 -12.44 5.02
N ARG A 156 -14.46 -13.50 5.84
CA ARG A 156 -15.68 -13.93 6.55
C ARG A 156 -15.80 -13.32 7.95
N GLU A 157 -14.66 -13.16 8.62
CA GLU A 157 -14.58 -12.59 9.97
C GLU A 157 -13.69 -11.35 9.90
N MET A 158 -14.23 -10.21 10.34
CA MET A 158 -13.53 -8.93 10.32
C MET A 158 -12.54 -8.84 11.49
N GLY A 159 -11.42 -8.16 11.27
CA GLY A 159 -10.40 -7.96 12.30
C GLY A 159 -10.71 -6.73 13.14
N GLU A 160 -10.59 -6.85 14.46
CA GLU A 160 -10.78 -5.73 15.38
C GLU A 160 -9.65 -4.71 15.30
N TYR A 161 -10.01 -3.43 15.35
CA TYR A 161 -9.03 -2.34 15.33
C TYR A 161 -9.51 -1.14 16.14
N THR A 162 -8.57 -0.26 16.49
CA THR A 162 -8.84 1.06 17.03
C THR A 162 -7.78 2.01 16.48
N ASP A 163 -8.23 2.97 15.68
CA ASP A 163 -7.41 3.99 15.04
C ASP A 163 -7.87 5.38 15.49
N TYR A 164 -7.08 6.40 15.15
CA TYR A 164 -7.42 7.80 15.36
C TYR A 164 -7.46 8.52 14.02
N PHE A 165 -8.44 9.39 13.87
CA PHE A 165 -8.58 10.25 12.70
C PHE A 165 -8.76 11.69 13.17
N TYR A 166 -8.10 12.62 12.48
CA TYR A 166 -8.35 14.05 12.63
C TYR A 166 -9.00 14.54 11.34
N SER A 167 -10.18 15.13 11.45
CA SER A 167 -10.88 15.75 10.32
C SER A 167 -10.45 17.21 10.20
N PRO A 168 -9.65 17.59 9.19
CA PRO A 168 -9.22 18.98 9.03
C PRO A 168 -10.39 19.91 8.73
N GLU A 169 -11.37 19.44 7.95
CA GLU A 169 -12.57 20.20 7.59
C GLU A 169 -13.42 20.59 8.81
N ARG A 170 -13.48 19.72 9.82
CA ARG A 170 -14.28 19.92 11.03
C ARG A 170 -13.46 20.44 12.20
N ASN A 171 -12.13 20.36 12.11
CA ASN A 171 -11.20 20.57 13.22
C ASN A 171 -11.55 19.68 14.43
N GLU A 172 -11.81 18.40 14.18
CA GLU A 172 -12.31 17.44 15.18
C GLU A 172 -11.50 16.14 15.18
N TRP A 173 -11.34 15.56 16.38
CA TRP A 173 -10.70 14.27 16.57
C TRP A 173 -11.73 13.16 16.75
N TYR A 174 -11.41 12.01 16.18
CA TYR A 174 -12.25 10.82 16.20
C TYR A 174 -11.42 9.60 16.59
N GLU A 175 -12.02 8.75 17.44
CA GLU A 175 -11.61 7.36 17.62
C GLU A 175 -12.49 6.49 16.74
N VAL A 176 -11.86 5.71 15.87
CA VAL A 176 -12.54 4.85 14.89
C VAL A 176 -12.20 3.42 15.22
N SER A 177 -13.20 2.56 15.35
CA SER A 177 -12.96 1.17 15.71
C SER A 177 -13.98 0.20 15.13
N TYR A 178 -13.53 -1.04 15.04
CA TYR A 178 -14.39 -2.21 14.94
C TYR A 178 -14.03 -3.13 16.10
N ARG A 179 -14.98 -3.40 16.99
CA ARG A 179 -14.80 -4.24 18.19
C ARG A 179 -16.12 -4.92 18.53
N GLU A 180 -16.06 -6.19 18.94
CA GLU A 180 -17.24 -6.97 19.35
C GLU A 180 -18.36 -6.96 18.28
N GLY A 181 -17.97 -6.98 17.01
CA GLY A 181 -18.92 -6.98 15.89
C GLY A 181 -19.52 -5.61 15.54
N GLN A 182 -19.10 -4.52 16.19
CA GLN A 182 -19.69 -3.20 16.02
C GLN A 182 -18.68 -2.16 15.51
N PHE A 183 -19.11 -1.37 14.53
CA PHE A 183 -18.38 -0.19 14.08
C PHE A 183 -18.70 1.01 14.99
N ASN A 184 -17.66 1.69 15.45
CA ASN A 184 -17.78 2.86 16.29
C ASN A 184 -16.96 4.01 15.71
N ASN A 185 -17.56 5.19 15.71
CA ASN A 185 -16.90 6.44 15.36
C ASN A 185 -17.27 7.49 16.41
N ARG A 186 -16.35 7.73 17.34
CA ARG A 186 -16.60 8.57 18.51
C ARG A 186 -15.76 9.84 18.41
N LYS A 187 -16.42 11.00 18.44
CA LYS A 187 -15.73 12.27 18.64
C LYS A 187 -15.05 12.26 20.01
N ILE A 188 -13.78 12.63 20.02
CA ILE A 188 -12.93 12.68 21.23
C ILE A 188 -12.20 14.01 21.29
N ASP A 189 -11.62 14.32 22.45
CA ASP A 189 -10.55 15.30 22.51
C ASP A 189 -9.28 14.74 21.85
N ARG A 190 -8.42 15.64 21.36
CA ARG A 190 -7.10 15.28 20.86
C ARG A 190 -6.36 14.41 21.89
N PRO A 191 -5.89 13.20 21.52
CA PRO A 191 -5.14 12.36 22.43
C PRO A 191 -3.93 13.09 23.04
N ALA A 192 -3.77 12.99 24.36
CA ALA A 192 -2.73 13.72 25.10
C ALA A 192 -1.31 13.43 24.62
N ARG A 193 -1.08 12.22 24.10
CA ARG A 193 0.22 11.77 23.55
C ARG A 193 0.54 12.32 22.17
N PHE A 194 -0.44 12.88 21.45
CA PHE A 194 -0.17 13.55 20.19
C PHE A 194 0.36 14.96 20.49
N PRO A 195 1.25 15.53 19.66
CA PRO A 195 1.61 16.93 19.80
C PRO A 195 0.44 17.85 19.48
N ARG A 196 0.56 19.12 19.88
CA ARG A 196 -0.32 20.18 19.37
C ARG A 196 0.21 20.61 18.02
N PHE A 197 -0.65 20.54 17.00
CA PHE A 197 -0.35 21.08 15.67
C PHE A 197 -0.98 22.46 15.57
N ASN A 198 -0.22 23.41 15.00
CA ASN A 198 -0.80 24.64 14.51
C ASN A 198 -1.25 24.34 13.07
N PHE A 199 -2.56 24.36 12.85
CA PHE A 199 -3.18 24.20 11.54
C PHE A 199 -3.24 25.55 10.82
#